data_AF-J2S640-F1
#
_entry.id   AF-J2S640-F1
#
_cell.length_a   1.000
_cell.length_b   1.000
_cell.length_c   1.000
_cell.angle_alpha   90.00
_cell.angle_beta   90.00
_cell.angle_gamma   90.00
#
_symmetry.space_group_name_H-M   'P 1'
#
loop_
_entity.id
_entity.type
_entity.pdbx_description
1 polymer ?
#
loop_
_entity_poly.entity_id
_entity_poly.type
_entity_poly.pdbx_seq_one_letter_code
_entity_poly.pdbx_strand_id
1 'polypeptide(L)'
;MDRLYTSPTLGDVVKYLVDASGIMPRKARDRSDETEFDEVMAKTYQKRMERLAKEDCDLQRTMDETLQLHADTLSRYIRCPFRATQMSELLNDLYESYTTMIKTQGTFMTKANTVRYFLTTHGIDVAVRSLAREWIRFQGYIYASAQPPEPFWFLPTATDEGLVTPLDKVLAWAYASCGKSLATFHYPVGVDDPAHKLKRNKKAARSWTSAKRPPSLPVLVRNFDESFDAQAAEGKPVDPELQKAIMTCATIARMTTCVALDIRDAFGHEYLREVIGQIQLYAGWISTEIDEYMVNLTEEVLKQDPDSKPQTRVDLGIKMAPDFLAFFESKRTMAKELQRPHMDEKGGVPAPVIVWTEAKYGAYAARLHLDIISRWQLGKPANLDTYIENALAIKEIHRLP
;
A
#
# COMPACT_ATOMS: atom_id res chain seq x y z
N MET A 1 34.39 6.88 2.95
CA MET A 1 34.02 6.30 1.65
C MET A 1 32.59 5.82 1.77
N ASP A 2 31.64 6.52 1.15
CA ASP A 2 30.29 5.98 1.02
C ASP A 2 30.37 4.71 0.20
N ARG A 3 29.89 3.58 0.75
CA ARG A 3 29.86 2.31 0.03
C ARG A 3 28.88 2.46 -1.13
N LEU A 4 29.42 2.56 -2.35
CA LEU A 4 28.67 2.78 -3.60
C LEU A 4 27.60 1.68 -3.85
N TYR A 5 27.79 0.49 -3.27
CA TYR A 5 26.93 -0.69 -3.43
C TYR A 5 26.43 -1.17 -2.06
N THR A 6 25.30 -0.61 -1.61
CA THR A 6 24.60 -1.07 -0.40
C THR A 6 23.08 -1.03 -0.65
N SER A 7 22.36 -2.00 -0.11
CA SER A 7 20.89 -1.93 0.02
C SER A 7 20.49 -0.80 0.98
N PRO A 8 19.26 -0.25 0.86
CA PRO A 8 18.66 0.46 1.98
C PRO A 8 18.73 -0.41 3.23
N THR A 9 19.19 0.14 4.35
CA THR A 9 19.16 -0.59 5.60
C THR A 9 17.72 -0.79 6.02
N LEU A 10 17.48 -1.73 6.93
CA LEU A 10 16.17 -1.90 7.52
C LEU A 10 15.69 -0.61 8.24
N GLY A 11 16.62 0.15 8.84
CA GLY A 11 16.35 1.49 9.38
C GLY A 11 15.94 2.51 8.32
N ASP A 12 16.56 2.50 7.13
CA ASP A 12 16.15 3.37 6.01
C ASP A 12 14.70 3.07 5.58
N VAL A 13 14.32 1.78 5.54
CA VAL A 13 12.97 1.35 5.17
C VAL A 13 11.93 1.82 6.20
N VAL A 14 12.19 1.62 7.50
CA VAL A 14 11.29 2.08 8.57
C VAL A 14 11.16 3.60 8.56
N LYS A 15 12.25 4.32 8.33
CA LYS A 15 12.21 5.78 8.19
C LYS A 15 11.35 6.22 7.01
N TYR A 16 11.53 5.58 5.86
CA TYR A 16 10.71 5.86 4.69
C TYR A 16 9.22 5.60 4.96
N LEU A 17 8.87 4.51 5.64
CA LEU A 17 7.49 4.20 6.02
C LEU A 17 6.88 5.34 6.86
N VAL A 18 7.59 5.81 7.88
CA VAL A 18 7.13 6.92 8.73
C VAL A 18 6.93 8.20 7.91
N ASP A 19 7.88 8.56 7.04
CA ASP A 19 7.78 9.75 6.19
C ASP A 19 6.63 9.63 5.16
N ALA A 20 6.49 8.48 4.52
CA ALA A 20 5.47 8.18 3.51
C ALA A 20 4.06 8.01 4.11
N SER A 21 3.94 7.68 5.39
CA SER A 21 2.66 7.71 6.10
C SER A 21 2.19 9.14 6.41
N GLY A 22 3.13 10.08 6.56
CA GLY A 22 2.86 11.45 7.01
C GLY A 22 2.62 11.58 8.51
N ILE A 23 2.87 10.51 9.25
CA ILE A 23 2.78 10.41 10.70
C ILE A 23 4.16 10.73 11.28
N MET A 24 4.51 12.02 11.28
CA MET A 24 5.68 12.48 12.00
C MET A 24 5.25 12.82 13.43
N PRO A 25 5.80 12.16 14.46
CA PRO A 25 5.52 12.49 15.85
C PRO A 25 5.99 13.92 16.12
N ARG A 26 5.04 14.84 16.29
CA ARG A 26 5.30 16.23 16.68
C ARG A 26 4.62 16.47 18.02
N LYS A 27 5.22 17.33 18.85
CA LYS A 27 4.60 17.74 20.11
C LYS A 27 3.19 18.26 19.83
N ALA A 28 2.19 17.71 20.51
CA ALA A 28 0.84 18.24 20.50
C ALA A 28 0.88 19.75 20.82
N ARG A 29 0.30 20.56 19.95
CA ARG A 29 0.05 21.98 20.22
C ARG A 29 -1.23 22.13 21.04
N ASP A 30 -2.13 21.16 20.97
CA ASP A 30 -3.36 21.09 21.75
C ASP A 30 -3.47 19.73 22.44
N ARG A 31 -3.61 19.73 23.78
CA ARG A 31 -3.72 18.49 24.57
C ARG A 31 -5.10 17.81 24.44
N SER A 32 -6.08 18.49 23.86
CA SER A 32 -7.41 17.95 23.61
C SER A 32 -7.56 17.31 22.22
N ASP A 33 -6.55 17.42 21.36
CA ASP A 33 -6.53 16.78 20.05
C ASP A 33 -6.06 15.32 20.19
N GLU A 34 -7.01 14.38 20.21
CA GLU A 34 -6.75 12.94 20.29
C GLU A 34 -5.98 12.39 19.07
N THR A 35 -5.86 13.20 18.00
CA THR A 35 -5.09 12.86 16.80
C THR A 35 -3.65 13.38 16.84
N GLU A 36 -3.28 14.23 17.81
CA GLU A 36 -1.89 14.66 18.01
C GLU A 36 -1.15 13.70 18.95
N PHE A 37 0.17 13.57 18.75
CA PHE A 37 1.01 12.77 19.64
C PHE A 37 1.19 13.50 20.97
N ASP A 38 0.84 12.85 22.09
CA ASP A 38 1.30 13.31 23.41
C ASP A 38 2.84 13.44 23.41
N GLU A 39 3.37 14.42 24.14
CA GLU A 39 4.79 14.79 24.16
C GLU A 39 5.68 13.58 24.50
N VAL A 40 5.20 12.67 25.35
CA VAL A 40 5.87 11.43 25.71
C VAL A 40 5.96 10.48 24.52
N MET A 41 4.86 10.25 23.79
CA MET A 41 4.87 9.41 22.59
C MET A 41 5.75 10.00 21.50
N ALA A 42 5.67 11.31 21.26
CA ALA A 42 6.48 11.98 20.25
C ALA A 42 7.98 11.83 20.51
N LYS A 43 8.42 12.07 21.76
CA LYS A 43 9.83 11.88 22.16
C LYS A 43 10.25 10.41 22.06
N THR A 44 9.39 9.48 22.46
CA THR A 44 9.67 8.04 22.40
C THR A 44 9.91 7.59 20.96
N TYR A 45 9.01 7.99 20.06
CA TYR A 45 9.06 7.65 18.64
C TYR A 45 10.30 8.27 17.97
N GLN A 46 10.59 9.56 18.21
CA GLN A 46 11.80 10.22 17.69
C GLN A 46 13.09 9.56 18.18
N LYS A 47 13.19 9.26 19.48
CA LYS A 47 14.37 8.62 20.08
C LYS A 47 14.60 7.20 19.55
N ARG A 48 13.51 6.44 19.28
CA ARG A 48 13.60 5.10 18.67
C ARG A 48 14.10 5.18 17.22
N MET A 49 13.55 6.10 16.43
CA MET A 49 14.01 6.34 15.06
C MET A 49 15.48 6.77 15.00
N GLU A 50 15.93 7.63 15.92
CA GLU A 50 17.35 8.03 16.02
C GLU A 50 18.28 6.86 16.35
N ARG A 51 17.85 5.95 17.25
CA ARG A 51 18.62 4.75 17.60
C ARG A 51 18.71 3.76 16.45
N LEU A 52 17.58 3.53 15.75
CA LEU A 52 17.53 2.69 14.55
C LEU A 52 18.45 3.22 13.45
N ALA A 53 18.43 4.54 13.21
CA ALA A 53 19.27 5.17 12.20
C ALA A 53 20.78 5.06 12.50
N LYS A 54 21.15 4.93 13.78
CA LYS A 54 22.56 4.78 14.21
C LYS A 54 22.97 3.32 14.38
N GLU A 55 22.05 2.38 14.22
CA GLU A 55 22.23 0.95 14.53
C GLU A 55 22.76 0.69 15.96
N ASP A 56 22.53 1.62 16.89
CA ASP A 56 23.03 1.62 18.26
C ASP A 56 21.96 1.08 19.24
N CYS A 57 21.45 -0.12 18.94
CA CYS A 57 20.43 -0.78 19.73
C CYS A 57 20.31 -2.28 19.38
N ASP A 58 19.49 -2.99 20.16
CA ASP A 58 18.90 -4.25 19.69
C ASP A 58 18.00 -3.94 18.49
N LEU A 59 18.56 -4.13 17.29
CA LEU A 59 17.95 -3.76 16.02
C LEU A 59 16.59 -4.41 15.85
N GLN A 60 16.49 -5.73 16.06
CA GLN A 60 15.26 -6.48 15.85
C GLN A 60 14.17 -5.98 16.79
N ARG A 61 14.44 -5.92 18.10
CA ARG A 61 13.45 -5.46 19.08
C ARG A 61 13.02 -4.03 18.83
N THR A 62 13.97 -3.13 18.55
CA THR A 62 13.67 -1.71 18.33
C THR A 62 12.87 -1.49 17.05
N MET A 63 13.10 -2.31 16.02
CA MET A 63 12.32 -2.30 14.80
C MET A 63 10.89 -2.76 15.03
N ASP A 64 10.70 -3.91 15.68
CA ASP A 64 9.38 -4.48 15.96
C ASP A 64 8.54 -3.51 16.81
N GLU A 65 9.14 -2.91 17.85
CA GLU A 65 8.50 -1.88 18.67
C GLU A 65 8.14 -0.61 17.88
N THR A 66 8.93 -0.25 16.87
CA THR A 66 8.68 0.94 16.04
C THR A 66 7.59 0.69 15.02
N LEU A 67 7.58 -0.49 14.39
CA LEU A 67 6.53 -0.93 13.47
C LEU A 67 5.19 -1.07 14.20
N GLN A 68 5.17 -1.63 15.41
CA GLN A 68 3.95 -1.70 16.22
C GLN A 68 3.42 -0.30 16.55
N LEU A 69 4.28 0.60 17.04
CA LEU A 69 3.88 1.97 17.36
C LEU A 69 3.42 2.74 16.10
N HIS A 70 4.00 2.42 14.94
CA HIS A 70 3.54 2.94 13.64
C HIS A 70 2.12 2.48 13.32
N ALA A 71 1.87 1.17 13.37
CA ALA A 71 0.56 0.58 13.08
C ALA A 71 -0.52 1.11 14.04
N ASP A 72 -0.21 1.18 15.34
CA ASP A 72 -1.10 1.73 16.38
C ASP A 72 -1.44 3.20 16.17
N THR A 73 -0.53 3.95 15.55
CA THR A 73 -0.80 5.36 15.24
C THR A 73 -1.58 5.49 13.94
N LEU A 74 -1.21 4.74 12.90
CA LEU A 74 -1.89 4.78 11.61
C LEU A 74 -3.35 4.34 11.71
N SER A 75 -3.65 3.35 12.57
CA SER A 75 -5.01 2.87 12.82
C SER A 75 -5.93 3.93 13.44
N ARG A 76 -5.39 4.97 14.10
CA ARG A 76 -6.20 6.11 14.61
C ARG A 76 -6.74 6.99 13.49
N TYR A 77 -6.05 7.05 12.35
CA TYR A 77 -6.46 7.85 11.20
C TYR A 77 -7.28 7.05 10.19
N ILE A 78 -7.03 5.74 10.08
CA ILE A 78 -7.84 4.83 9.29
C ILE A 78 -9.08 4.41 10.09
N ARG A 79 -10.15 5.22 9.97
CA ARG A 79 -11.39 5.08 10.76
C ARG A 79 -12.21 3.80 10.45
N CYS A 80 -11.86 3.05 9.40
CA CYS A 80 -12.39 1.72 9.15
C CYS A 80 -11.44 0.66 9.72
N PRO A 81 -11.82 -0.08 10.78
CA PRO A 81 -10.94 -1.08 11.41
C PRO A 81 -10.41 -2.13 10.44
N PHE A 82 -11.25 -2.59 9.51
CA PHE A 82 -10.86 -3.60 8.51
C PHE A 82 -9.82 -3.08 7.52
N ARG A 83 -9.92 -1.80 7.12
CA ARG A 83 -8.90 -1.16 6.29
C ARG A 83 -7.62 -0.90 7.08
N ALA A 84 -7.72 -0.61 8.38
CA ALA A 84 -6.56 -0.47 9.24
C ALA A 84 -5.79 -1.79 9.33
N THR A 85 -6.48 -2.90 9.59
CA THR A 85 -5.90 -4.25 9.56
C THR A 85 -5.29 -4.57 8.20
N GLN A 86 -6.02 -4.36 7.10
CA GLN A 86 -5.52 -4.60 5.75
C GLN A 86 -4.23 -3.82 5.45
N MET A 87 -4.14 -2.56 5.89
CA MET A 87 -2.94 -1.75 5.70
C MET A 87 -1.77 -2.27 6.55
N SER A 88 -2.01 -2.62 7.81
CA SER A 88 -0.98 -3.18 8.69
C SER A 88 -0.41 -4.50 8.15
N GLU A 89 -1.27 -5.41 7.69
CA GLU A 89 -0.86 -6.69 7.08
C GLU A 89 -0.07 -6.47 5.79
N LEU A 90 -0.50 -5.53 4.94
CA LEU A 90 0.24 -5.16 3.73
C LEU A 90 1.65 -4.65 4.04
N LEU A 91 1.79 -3.77 5.03
CA LEU A 91 3.08 -3.21 5.41
C LEU A 91 4.00 -4.29 6.00
N ASN A 92 3.46 -5.21 6.81
CA ASN A 92 4.20 -6.34 7.35
C ASN A 92 4.67 -7.28 6.24
N ASP A 93 3.79 -7.67 5.31
CA ASP A 93 4.13 -8.54 4.17
C ASP A 93 5.23 -7.93 3.29
N LEU A 94 5.15 -6.62 3.01
CA LEU A 94 6.18 -5.91 2.26
C LEU A 94 7.53 -5.90 3.00
N TYR A 95 7.49 -5.68 4.31
CA TYR A 95 8.67 -5.66 5.17
C TYR A 95 9.34 -7.04 5.25
N GLU A 96 8.57 -8.11 5.45
CA GLU A 96 9.05 -9.49 5.48
C GLU A 96 9.64 -9.90 4.13
N SER A 97 8.96 -9.53 3.04
CA SER A 97 9.44 -9.78 1.68
C SER A 97 10.78 -9.09 1.41
N TYR A 98 10.90 -7.81 1.77
CA TYR A 98 12.14 -7.06 1.63
C TYR A 98 13.26 -7.69 2.46
N THR A 99 12.99 -8.00 3.73
CA THR A 99 13.95 -8.63 4.64
C THR A 99 14.43 -9.98 4.11
N THR A 100 13.51 -10.80 3.58
CA THR A 100 13.83 -12.09 2.97
C THR A 100 14.68 -11.93 1.72
N MET A 101 14.36 -10.97 0.84
CA MET A 101 15.14 -10.67 -0.35
C MET A 101 16.58 -10.28 0.02
N ILE A 102 16.77 -9.38 0.99
CA ILE A 102 18.10 -8.97 1.45
C ILE A 102 18.89 -10.15 2.02
N LYS A 103 18.26 -10.99 2.87
CA LYS A 103 18.93 -12.15 3.50
C LYS A 103 19.33 -13.22 2.49
N THR A 104 18.48 -13.50 1.51
CA THR A 104 18.67 -14.62 0.58
C THR A 104 19.56 -14.23 -0.59
N GLN A 105 19.35 -13.05 -1.18
CA GLN A 105 20.03 -12.66 -2.42
C GLN A 105 21.27 -11.81 -2.12
N GLY A 106 21.21 -10.91 -1.13
CA GLY A 106 22.21 -9.88 -0.91
C GLY A 106 22.27 -8.94 -2.12
N THR A 107 21.93 -7.66 -1.96
CA THR A 107 21.89 -6.79 -3.13
C THR A 107 23.23 -6.10 -3.32
N PHE A 108 24.01 -6.58 -4.29
CA PHE A 108 25.25 -5.96 -4.75
C PHE A 108 24.97 -4.76 -5.69
N MET A 109 23.85 -4.10 -5.45
CA MET A 109 23.30 -3.01 -6.22
C MET A 109 23.38 -1.71 -5.40
N THR A 110 23.24 -0.58 -6.09
CA THR A 110 22.99 0.70 -5.42
C THR A 110 21.64 0.66 -4.71
N LYS A 111 21.43 1.53 -3.71
CA LYS A 111 20.14 1.60 -2.98
C LYS A 111 18.95 1.76 -3.93
N ALA A 112 19.07 2.64 -4.92
CA ALA A 112 18.03 2.89 -5.91
C ALA A 112 17.72 1.64 -6.76
N ASN A 113 18.75 0.93 -7.22
CA ASN A 113 18.57 -0.29 -8.01
C ASN A 113 18.00 -1.44 -7.16
N THR A 114 18.37 -1.53 -5.87
CA THR A 114 17.76 -2.47 -4.93
C THR A 114 16.27 -2.21 -4.73
N VAL A 115 15.87 -0.95 -4.56
CA VAL A 115 14.45 -0.58 -4.43
C VAL A 115 13.70 -0.90 -5.73
N ARG A 116 14.25 -0.51 -6.89
CA ARG A 116 13.65 -0.81 -8.19
C ARG A 116 13.49 -2.32 -8.41
N TYR A 117 14.53 -3.09 -8.11
CA TYR A 117 14.48 -4.55 -8.17
C TYR A 117 13.38 -5.10 -7.27
N PHE A 118 13.38 -4.73 -5.99
CA PHE A 118 12.39 -5.16 -5.02
C PHE A 118 10.96 -4.88 -5.51
N LEU A 119 10.67 -3.64 -5.92
CA LEU A 119 9.34 -3.27 -6.42
C LEU A 119 8.92 -4.13 -7.61
N THR A 120 9.83 -4.32 -8.57
CA THR A 120 9.56 -5.03 -9.84
C THR A 120 9.38 -6.54 -9.65
N THR A 121 10.13 -7.17 -8.73
CA THR A 121 10.20 -8.63 -8.63
C THR A 121 9.51 -9.23 -7.42
N HIS A 122 9.27 -8.44 -6.37
CA HIS A 122 8.73 -8.91 -5.10
C HIS A 122 7.57 -8.03 -4.59
N GLY A 123 7.81 -6.73 -4.45
CA GLY A 123 6.92 -5.80 -3.75
C GLY A 123 5.51 -5.73 -4.36
N ILE A 124 5.40 -5.66 -5.68
CA ILE A 124 4.09 -5.55 -6.34
C ILE A 124 3.28 -6.86 -6.26
N ASP A 125 3.92 -8.02 -6.45
CA ASP A 125 3.29 -9.34 -6.22
C ASP A 125 2.74 -9.44 -4.80
N VAL A 126 3.59 -9.15 -3.82
CA VAL A 126 3.25 -9.18 -2.40
C VAL A 126 2.11 -8.23 -2.08
N ALA A 127 2.16 -6.99 -2.57
CA ALA A 127 1.12 -6.01 -2.33
C ALA A 127 -0.25 -6.46 -2.85
N VAL A 128 -0.29 -6.97 -4.09
CA VAL A 128 -1.53 -7.43 -4.71
C VAL A 128 -2.11 -8.64 -3.97
N ARG A 129 -1.28 -9.63 -3.62
CA ARG A 129 -1.75 -10.80 -2.86
C ARG A 129 -2.21 -10.45 -1.46
N SER A 130 -1.48 -9.58 -0.76
CA SER A 130 -1.84 -9.13 0.59
C SER A 130 -3.21 -8.43 0.57
N LEU A 131 -3.40 -7.49 -0.36
CA LEU A 131 -4.68 -6.80 -0.52
C LEU A 131 -5.82 -7.76 -0.87
N ALA A 132 -5.60 -8.71 -1.78
CA ALA A 132 -6.59 -9.73 -2.14
C ALA A 132 -6.95 -10.62 -0.95
N ARG A 133 -5.95 -11.08 -0.20
CA ARG A 133 -6.13 -11.93 0.98
C ARG A 133 -7.00 -11.26 2.04
N GLU A 134 -6.68 -10.03 2.41
CA GLU A 134 -7.45 -9.31 3.42
C GLU A 134 -8.82 -8.88 2.89
N TRP A 135 -8.95 -8.63 1.59
CA TRP A 135 -10.25 -8.42 0.97
C TRP A 135 -11.13 -9.65 1.09
N ILE A 136 -10.60 -10.85 0.83
CA ILE A 136 -11.32 -12.13 0.98
C ILE A 136 -11.73 -12.38 2.44
N ARG A 137 -10.89 -12.00 3.40
CA ARG A 137 -11.24 -12.15 4.82
C ARG A 137 -12.35 -11.19 5.24
N PHE A 138 -12.33 -9.96 4.75
CA PHE A 138 -13.18 -8.88 5.25
C PHE A 138 -14.20 -8.35 4.23
N GLN A 139 -14.50 -9.08 3.16
CA GLN A 139 -15.29 -8.59 2.02
C GLN A 139 -16.60 -7.90 2.41
N GLY A 140 -17.40 -8.50 3.29
CA GLY A 140 -18.71 -7.96 3.68
C GLY A 140 -18.60 -6.69 4.51
N TYR A 141 -17.50 -6.50 5.23
CA TYR A 141 -17.23 -5.28 5.97
C TYR A 141 -16.61 -4.18 5.11
N ILE A 142 -15.73 -4.54 4.17
CA ILE A 142 -15.09 -3.59 3.26
C ILE A 142 -16.13 -2.98 2.31
N TYR A 143 -17.07 -3.78 1.79
CA TYR A 143 -18.15 -3.29 0.95
C TYR A 143 -19.17 -2.41 1.68
N ALA A 144 -19.29 -2.54 3.00
CA ALA A 144 -20.18 -1.72 3.79
C ALA A 144 -19.68 -0.27 3.97
N SER A 145 -18.39 -0.01 3.70
CA SER A 145 -17.82 1.34 3.79
C SER A 145 -17.82 2.03 2.43
N ALA A 146 -18.32 3.26 2.36
CA ALA A 146 -18.28 4.06 1.15
C ALA A 146 -16.83 4.29 0.68
N GLN A 147 -16.62 4.31 -0.63
CA GLN A 147 -15.31 4.55 -1.24
C GLN A 147 -15.49 5.18 -2.62
N PRO A 148 -14.42 5.78 -3.20
CA PRO A 148 -14.48 6.25 -4.57
C PRO A 148 -14.90 5.12 -5.52
N PRO A 149 -15.82 5.37 -6.48
CA PRO A 149 -16.30 4.36 -7.42
C PRO A 149 -15.26 4.00 -8.48
N GLU A 150 -14.23 4.83 -8.68
CA GLU A 150 -13.14 4.58 -9.60
C GLU A 150 -12.33 3.34 -9.15
N PRO A 151 -12.16 2.32 -10.02
CA PRO A 151 -11.24 1.22 -9.75
C PRO A 151 -9.82 1.75 -9.54
N PHE A 152 -9.10 1.16 -8.59
CA PHE A 152 -7.74 1.61 -8.26
C PHE A 152 -7.65 3.12 -7.94
N TRP A 153 -8.66 3.69 -7.25
CA TRP A 153 -8.65 5.07 -6.77
C TRP A 153 -7.40 5.41 -5.93
N PHE A 154 -6.75 4.39 -5.35
CA PHE A 154 -5.51 4.49 -4.59
C PHE A 154 -4.24 4.54 -5.45
N LEU A 155 -4.33 4.39 -6.78
CA LEU A 155 -3.23 4.56 -7.74
C LEU A 155 -3.40 5.86 -8.52
N PRO A 156 -2.30 6.51 -8.94
CA PRO A 156 -2.39 7.68 -9.80
C PRO A 156 -2.84 7.29 -11.23
N THR A 157 -3.47 8.24 -11.93
CA THR A 157 -3.84 8.09 -13.35
C THR A 157 -3.07 9.12 -14.17
N ALA A 158 -2.40 8.66 -15.23
CA ALA A 158 -1.81 9.57 -16.21
C ALA A 158 -2.90 10.11 -17.14
N THR A 159 -2.92 11.42 -17.32
CA THR A 159 -3.83 12.14 -18.23
C THR A 159 -3.00 13.05 -19.14
N ASP A 160 -3.62 13.57 -20.19
CA ASP A 160 -2.98 14.52 -21.11
C ASP A 160 -2.51 15.81 -20.40
N GLU A 161 -3.19 16.18 -19.31
CA GLU A 161 -2.89 17.36 -18.49
C GLU A 161 -1.85 17.11 -17.38
N GLY A 162 -1.48 15.84 -17.17
CA GLY A 162 -0.51 15.43 -16.15
C GLY A 162 -0.96 14.25 -15.31
N LEU A 163 -0.33 14.09 -14.15
CA LEU A 163 -0.61 12.99 -13.23
C LEU A 163 -1.71 13.38 -12.24
N VAL A 164 -2.86 12.71 -12.31
CA VAL A 164 -3.91 12.82 -11.28
C VAL A 164 -3.55 11.89 -10.12
N THR A 165 -3.29 12.45 -8.94
CA THR A 165 -2.85 11.68 -7.79
C THR A 165 -4.03 11.00 -7.08
N PRO A 166 -3.78 9.93 -6.31
CA PRO A 166 -4.81 9.32 -5.47
C PRO A 166 -5.52 10.33 -4.55
N LEU A 167 -4.78 11.28 -3.98
CA LEU A 167 -5.36 12.30 -3.10
C LEU A 167 -6.30 13.24 -3.87
N ASP A 168 -5.97 13.60 -5.11
CA ASP A 168 -6.86 14.41 -5.96
C ASP A 168 -8.19 13.69 -6.20
N LYS A 169 -8.14 12.38 -6.52
CA LYS A 169 -9.32 11.54 -6.74
C LYS A 169 -10.21 11.48 -5.51
N VAL A 170 -9.63 11.25 -4.33
CA VAL A 170 -10.38 11.15 -3.08
C VAL A 170 -10.97 12.50 -2.68
N LEU A 171 -10.24 13.61 -2.86
CA LEU A 171 -10.78 14.95 -2.59
C LEU A 171 -11.98 15.24 -3.51
N ALA A 172 -11.86 14.97 -4.81
CA ALA A 172 -12.94 15.14 -5.76
C ALA A 172 -14.17 14.30 -5.39
N TRP A 173 -13.95 13.03 -5.03
CA TRP A 173 -15.03 12.15 -4.56
C TRP A 173 -15.68 12.65 -3.27
N ALA A 174 -14.90 13.05 -2.26
CA ALA A 174 -15.43 13.57 -1.00
C ALA A 174 -16.33 14.79 -1.22
N TYR A 175 -15.90 15.72 -2.08
CA TYR A 175 -16.70 16.90 -2.42
C TYR A 175 -18.00 16.52 -3.14
N ALA A 176 -17.92 15.62 -4.13
CA ALA A 176 -19.08 15.14 -4.87
C ALA A 176 -20.08 14.41 -3.97
N SER A 177 -19.61 13.53 -3.09
CA SER A 177 -20.44 12.79 -2.13
C SER A 177 -21.16 13.69 -1.13
N CYS A 178 -20.60 14.85 -0.80
CA CYS A 178 -21.26 15.85 0.04
C CYS A 178 -22.09 16.87 -0.77
N GLY A 179 -22.12 16.79 -2.11
CA GLY A 179 -22.79 17.78 -2.95
C GLY A 179 -22.17 19.18 -2.87
N LYS A 180 -20.86 19.26 -2.62
CA LYS A 180 -20.11 20.50 -2.41
C LYS A 180 -19.02 20.67 -3.47
N SER A 181 -18.54 21.90 -3.59
CA SER A 181 -17.26 22.20 -4.24
C SER A 181 -16.15 22.21 -3.19
N LEU A 182 -14.87 22.14 -3.59
CA LEU A 182 -13.74 22.37 -2.68
C LEU A 182 -13.94 23.62 -1.82
N ALA A 183 -14.42 24.70 -2.43
CA ALA A 183 -14.58 25.98 -1.74
C ALA A 183 -15.68 25.92 -0.67
N THR A 184 -16.84 25.34 -0.99
CA THR A 184 -18.00 25.28 -0.10
C THR A 184 -17.95 24.13 0.90
N PHE A 185 -17.11 23.13 0.65
CA PHE A 185 -16.81 22.06 1.61
C PHE A 185 -15.96 22.58 2.77
N HIS A 186 -14.84 23.26 2.46
CA HIS A 186 -13.89 23.73 3.47
C HIS A 186 -14.22 25.12 4.04
N TYR A 187 -15.05 25.90 3.34
CA TYR A 187 -15.51 27.21 3.79
C TYR A 187 -17.00 27.40 3.42
N PRO A 188 -17.91 26.77 4.18
CA PRO A 188 -19.34 26.88 3.94
C PRO A 188 -19.85 28.31 4.07
N VAL A 189 -20.84 28.68 3.26
CA VAL A 189 -21.43 30.02 3.28
C VAL A 189 -22.32 30.17 4.52
N GLY A 190 -22.21 31.29 5.23
CA GLY A 190 -23.05 31.58 6.39
C GLY A 190 -22.54 31.00 7.72
N VAL A 191 -21.38 30.34 7.72
CA VAL A 191 -20.69 29.92 8.94
C VAL A 191 -19.70 31.00 9.37
N ASP A 192 -19.77 31.42 10.63
CA ASP A 192 -18.86 32.41 11.18
C ASP A 192 -17.43 31.84 11.26
N ASP A 193 -16.43 32.63 10.84
CA ASP A 193 -15.02 32.23 10.80
C ASP A 193 -14.11 33.36 11.34
N PRO A 194 -14.29 33.76 12.61
CA PRO A 194 -13.62 34.92 13.18
C PRO A 194 -12.10 34.72 13.28
N ALA A 195 -11.65 33.46 13.38
CA ALA A 195 -10.23 33.09 13.43
C ALA A 195 -9.64 32.74 12.04
N HIS A 196 -10.39 32.94 10.96
CA HIS A 196 -9.99 32.60 9.58
C HIS A 196 -9.48 31.15 9.43
N LYS A 197 -9.99 30.21 10.24
CA LYS A 197 -9.62 28.79 10.20
C LYS A 197 -10.15 28.16 8.91
N LEU A 198 -11.43 28.34 8.61
CA LEU A 198 -12.07 27.75 7.43
C LEU A 198 -11.51 28.32 6.12
N LYS A 199 -11.26 29.64 6.09
CA LYS A 199 -10.56 30.28 4.97
C LYS A 199 -9.16 29.70 4.73
N ARG A 200 -8.41 29.39 5.80
CA ARG A 200 -7.10 28.73 5.71
C ARG A 200 -7.22 27.28 5.25
N ASN A 201 -8.22 26.54 5.72
CA ASN A 201 -8.48 25.16 5.32
C ASN A 201 -8.74 25.05 3.81
N LYS A 202 -9.60 25.91 3.27
CA LYS A 202 -9.84 26.02 1.82
C LYS A 202 -8.55 26.30 1.05
N LYS A 203 -7.72 27.24 1.52
CA LYS A 203 -6.45 27.58 0.85
C LYS A 203 -5.47 26.40 0.89
N ALA A 204 -5.39 25.70 2.03
CA ALA A 204 -4.55 24.53 2.21
C ALA A 204 -4.98 23.40 1.27
N ALA A 205 -6.27 23.05 1.25
CA ALA A 205 -6.82 22.02 0.37
C ALA A 205 -6.53 22.29 -1.11
N ARG A 206 -6.73 23.55 -1.55
CA ARG A 206 -6.37 23.96 -2.91
C ARG A 206 -4.88 23.79 -3.20
N SER A 207 -4.00 24.08 -2.24
CA SER A 207 -2.56 23.94 -2.43
C SER A 207 -2.11 22.48 -2.58
N TRP A 208 -2.82 21.51 -1.97
CA TRP A 208 -2.40 20.11 -2.01
C TRP A 208 -2.43 19.51 -3.42
N THR A 209 -3.42 19.89 -4.23
CA THR A 209 -3.57 19.43 -5.62
C THR A 209 -2.43 19.87 -6.55
N SER A 210 -1.68 20.92 -6.18
CA SER A 210 -0.55 21.45 -6.95
C SER A 210 0.79 21.31 -6.21
N ALA A 211 0.79 20.73 -5.01
CA ALA A 211 1.98 20.62 -4.19
C ALA A 211 2.88 19.49 -4.67
N LYS A 212 4.20 19.69 -4.53
CA LYS A 212 5.19 18.63 -4.77
C LYS A 212 5.10 17.47 -3.77
N ARG A 213 4.48 17.70 -2.61
CA ARG A 213 4.34 16.74 -1.52
C ARG A 213 2.96 16.84 -0.89
N PRO A 214 2.36 15.71 -0.49
CA PRO A 214 1.08 15.74 0.21
C PRO A 214 1.23 16.34 1.62
N PRO A 215 0.13 16.82 2.25
CA PRO A 215 0.16 17.29 3.63
C PRO A 215 0.61 16.19 4.61
N SER A 216 1.03 16.58 5.81
CA SER A 216 1.16 15.63 6.92
C SER A 216 -0.23 15.11 7.32
N LEU A 217 -0.31 13.88 7.78
CA LEU A 217 -1.59 13.24 8.08
C LEU A 217 -2.43 13.99 9.14
N PRO A 218 -1.86 14.50 10.25
CA PRO A 218 -2.62 15.31 11.22
C PRO A 218 -3.24 16.58 10.61
N VAL A 219 -2.54 17.22 9.67
CA VAL A 219 -3.03 18.44 9.00
C VAL A 219 -4.17 18.12 8.05
N LEU A 220 -4.09 16.99 7.35
CA LEU A 220 -5.17 16.52 6.48
C LEU A 220 -6.43 16.22 7.30
N VAL A 221 -6.28 15.44 8.37
CA VAL A 221 -7.36 14.98 9.24
C VAL A 221 -8.05 16.15 9.92
N ARG A 222 -7.29 17.03 10.58
CA ARG A 222 -7.86 18.22 11.23
C ARG A 222 -8.62 19.11 10.26
N ASN A 223 -8.11 19.29 9.04
CA ASN A 223 -8.80 20.11 8.04
C ASN A 223 -10.16 19.49 7.66
N PHE A 224 -10.23 18.17 7.48
CA PHE A 224 -11.48 17.47 7.24
C PHE A 224 -12.44 17.57 8.42
N ASP A 225 -11.98 17.30 9.64
CA ASP A 225 -12.82 17.36 10.84
C ASP A 225 -13.39 18.77 11.05
N GLU A 226 -12.55 19.82 10.98
CA GLU A 226 -13.01 21.22 11.04
C GLU A 226 -13.99 21.57 9.91
N SER A 227 -13.86 20.94 8.73
CA SER A 227 -14.78 21.14 7.61
C SER A 227 -16.10 20.40 7.79
N PHE A 228 -16.11 19.24 8.47
CA PHE A 228 -17.34 18.53 8.83
C PHE A 228 -18.09 19.27 9.94
N ASP A 229 -17.39 19.77 10.95
CA ASP A 229 -17.97 20.60 12.01
C ASP A 229 -18.60 21.88 11.46
N ALA A 230 -17.92 22.55 10.52
CA ALA A 230 -18.47 23.72 9.84
C ALA A 230 -19.73 23.40 9.04
N GLN A 231 -19.79 22.24 8.39
CA GLN A 231 -20.98 21.80 7.66
C GLN A 231 -22.15 21.46 8.62
N ALA A 232 -21.86 20.88 9.78
CA ALA A 232 -22.86 20.70 10.83
C ALA A 232 -23.39 22.05 11.35
N ALA A 233 -22.52 23.04 11.54
CA ALA A 233 -22.90 24.40 11.94
C ALA A 233 -23.71 25.15 10.85
N GLU A 234 -23.49 24.84 9.57
CA GLU A 234 -24.31 25.31 8.44
C GLU A 234 -25.72 24.66 8.43
N GLY A 235 -25.99 23.69 9.32
CA GLY A 235 -27.23 22.91 9.34
C GLY A 235 -27.28 21.79 8.30
N LYS A 236 -26.13 21.40 7.73
CA LYS A 236 -25.99 20.34 6.73
C LYS A 236 -24.92 19.32 7.17
N PRO A 237 -25.12 18.62 8.30
CA PRO A 237 -24.13 17.66 8.79
C PRO A 237 -23.89 16.56 7.76
N VAL A 238 -22.62 16.18 7.59
CA VAL A 238 -22.25 15.01 6.78
C VAL A 238 -22.52 13.75 7.59
N ASP A 239 -23.09 12.73 6.96
CA ASP A 239 -23.33 11.43 7.59
C ASP A 239 -22.05 10.88 8.27
N PRO A 240 -22.11 10.42 9.54
CA PRO A 240 -20.93 9.95 10.26
C PRO A 240 -20.18 8.79 9.61
N GLU A 241 -20.89 7.84 8.97
CA GLU A 241 -20.24 6.73 8.27
C GLU A 241 -19.54 7.22 6.99
N LEU A 242 -20.15 8.17 6.28
CA LEU A 242 -19.50 8.85 5.16
C LEU A 242 -18.25 9.64 5.60
N GLN A 243 -18.28 10.31 6.76
CA GLN A 243 -17.08 11.00 7.30
C GLN A 243 -15.94 10.00 7.57
N LYS A 244 -16.25 8.86 8.20
CA LYS A 244 -15.26 7.78 8.45
C LYS A 244 -14.69 7.22 7.15
N ALA A 245 -15.54 7.01 6.15
CA ALA A 245 -15.16 6.55 4.82
C ALA A 245 -14.24 7.56 4.10
N ILE A 246 -14.60 8.84 4.11
CA ILE A 246 -13.79 9.93 3.53
C ILE A 246 -12.42 9.98 4.20
N MET A 247 -12.37 9.97 5.54
CA MET A 247 -11.10 10.03 6.28
C MET A 247 -10.21 8.83 6.01
N THR A 248 -10.81 7.63 5.96
CA THR A 248 -10.10 6.38 5.64
C THR A 248 -9.48 6.44 4.25
N CYS A 249 -10.28 6.79 3.23
CA CYS A 249 -9.80 6.87 1.85
C CYS A 249 -8.75 7.98 1.69
N ALA A 250 -8.93 9.13 2.35
CA ALA A 250 -7.99 10.25 2.26
C ALA A 250 -6.64 9.89 2.90
N THR A 251 -6.66 9.15 4.01
CA THR A 251 -5.44 8.64 4.66
C THR A 251 -4.67 7.71 3.73
N ILE A 252 -5.34 6.71 3.14
CA ILE A 252 -4.71 5.76 2.21
C ILE A 252 -4.18 6.49 0.97
N ALA A 253 -5.00 7.35 0.37
CA ALA A 253 -4.65 8.11 -0.82
C ALA A 253 -3.49 9.07 -0.58
N ARG A 254 -3.36 9.65 0.62
CA ARG A 254 -2.21 10.46 1.00
C ARG A 254 -0.92 9.64 0.93
N MET A 255 -0.94 8.43 1.49
CA MET A 255 0.23 7.54 1.51
C MET A 255 0.63 7.14 0.11
N THR A 256 -0.32 6.66 -0.69
CA THR A 256 -0.04 6.22 -2.06
C THR A 256 0.33 7.37 -2.99
N THR A 257 -0.18 8.58 -2.74
CA THR A 257 0.29 9.81 -3.41
C THR A 257 1.76 10.07 -3.10
N CYS A 258 2.18 9.97 -1.82
CA CYS A 258 3.58 10.15 -1.46
C CYS A 258 4.48 9.15 -2.17
N VAL A 259 4.11 7.86 -2.12
CA VAL A 259 4.87 6.77 -2.77
C VAL A 259 4.94 6.97 -4.28
N ALA A 260 3.84 7.32 -4.94
CA ALA A 260 3.81 7.57 -6.38
C ALA A 260 4.73 8.73 -6.79
N LEU A 261 4.71 9.83 -6.04
CA LEU A 261 5.58 10.97 -6.28
C LEU A 261 7.05 10.62 -6.04
N ASP A 262 7.37 9.84 -5.00
CA ASP A 262 8.73 9.36 -4.74
C ASP A 262 9.26 8.43 -5.85
N ILE A 263 8.43 7.51 -6.34
CA ILE A 263 8.78 6.64 -7.47
C ILE A 263 9.05 7.49 -8.71
N ARG A 264 8.19 8.46 -9.02
CA ARG A 264 8.38 9.37 -10.15
C ARG A 264 9.67 10.17 -10.01
N ASP A 265 9.92 10.74 -8.84
CA ASP A 265 11.07 11.61 -8.61
C ASP A 265 12.39 10.82 -8.64
N ALA A 266 12.38 9.57 -8.16
CA ALA A 266 13.57 8.70 -8.14
C ALA A 266 13.85 7.96 -9.45
N PHE A 267 12.80 7.55 -10.18
CA PHE A 267 12.92 6.63 -11.32
C PHE A 267 12.26 7.13 -12.62
N GLY A 268 11.58 8.27 -12.58
CA GLY A 268 10.92 8.89 -13.73
C GLY A 268 9.49 8.41 -13.98
N HIS A 269 8.83 9.10 -14.93
CA HIS A 269 7.43 8.86 -15.28
C HIS A 269 7.17 7.48 -15.89
N GLU A 270 8.07 7.00 -16.73
CA GLU A 270 7.93 5.70 -17.41
C GLU A 270 7.91 4.56 -16.39
N TYR A 271 8.85 4.56 -15.43
CA TYR A 271 8.88 3.53 -14.41
C TYR A 271 7.65 3.60 -13.47
N LEU A 272 7.17 4.79 -13.13
CA LEU A 272 5.91 4.93 -12.41
C LEU A 272 4.74 4.29 -13.19
N ARG A 273 4.66 4.52 -14.51
CA ARG A 273 3.64 3.90 -15.37
C ARG A 273 3.75 2.38 -15.38
N GLU A 274 4.97 1.84 -15.45
CA GLU A 274 5.23 0.39 -15.37
C GLU A 274 4.74 -0.20 -14.05
N VAL A 275 5.04 0.45 -12.92
CA VAL A 275 4.59 0.01 -11.58
C VAL A 275 3.06 -0.01 -11.49
N ILE A 276 2.38 1.05 -11.95
CA ILE A 276 0.91 1.11 -11.97
C ILE A 276 0.34 -0.01 -12.83
N GLY A 277 0.89 -0.18 -14.04
CA GLY A 277 0.45 -1.22 -14.97
C GLY A 277 0.66 -2.63 -14.43
N GLN A 278 1.76 -2.87 -13.70
CA GLN A 278 2.04 -4.15 -13.07
C GLN A 278 1.04 -4.45 -11.94
N ILE A 279 0.72 -3.46 -11.09
CA ILE A 279 -0.31 -3.61 -10.05
C ILE A 279 -1.67 -3.95 -10.67
N GLN A 280 -2.08 -3.20 -11.70
CA GLN A 280 -3.35 -3.41 -12.39
C GLN A 280 -3.43 -4.77 -13.07
N LEU A 281 -2.33 -5.19 -13.74
CA LEU A 281 -2.24 -6.49 -14.41
C LEU A 281 -2.38 -7.64 -13.42
N TYR A 282 -1.64 -7.58 -12.31
CA TYR A 282 -1.68 -8.63 -11.28
C TYR A 282 -3.02 -8.66 -10.56
N ALA A 283 -3.61 -7.49 -10.29
CA ALA A 283 -4.96 -7.40 -9.74
C ALA A 283 -6.02 -7.99 -10.69
N GLY A 284 -5.87 -7.80 -12.00
CA GLY A 284 -6.75 -8.42 -13.00
C GLY A 284 -6.58 -9.93 -13.12
N TRP A 285 -5.37 -10.46 -12.91
CA TRP A 285 -5.16 -11.91 -12.90
C TRP A 285 -5.67 -12.57 -11.62
N ILE A 286 -5.53 -11.93 -10.46
CA ILE A 286 -6.01 -12.49 -9.19
C ILE A 286 -7.52 -12.36 -9.06
N SER A 287 -8.16 -11.39 -9.74
CA SER A 287 -9.61 -11.22 -9.67
C SER A 287 -10.37 -12.46 -10.12
N THR A 288 -9.88 -13.20 -11.12
CA THR A 288 -10.50 -14.47 -11.55
C THR A 288 -10.52 -15.52 -10.43
N GLU A 289 -9.46 -15.59 -9.62
CA GLU A 289 -9.38 -16.49 -8.47
C GLU A 289 -10.32 -16.04 -7.34
N ILE A 290 -10.43 -14.72 -7.15
CA ILE A 290 -11.36 -14.12 -6.20
C ILE A 290 -12.81 -14.40 -6.63
N ASP A 291 -13.13 -14.26 -7.91
CA ASP A 291 -14.47 -14.52 -8.44
C ASP A 291 -14.86 -16.00 -8.25
N GLU A 292 -13.94 -16.93 -8.50
CA GLU A 292 -14.14 -18.36 -8.21
C GLU A 292 -14.44 -18.60 -6.72
N TYR A 293 -13.66 -17.98 -5.83
CA TYR A 293 -13.92 -18.03 -4.39
C TYR A 293 -15.31 -17.46 -4.03
N MET A 294 -15.70 -16.32 -4.61
CA MET A 294 -16.98 -15.68 -4.32
C MET A 294 -18.18 -16.49 -4.82
N VAL A 295 -18.05 -17.21 -5.94
CA VAL A 295 -19.05 -18.19 -6.40
C VAL A 295 -19.17 -19.32 -5.38
N ASN A 296 -18.06 -19.94 -5.00
CA ASN A 296 -18.05 -21.04 -4.02
C ASN A 296 -18.63 -20.62 -2.66
N LEU A 297 -18.28 -19.43 -2.17
CA LEU A 297 -18.86 -18.87 -0.95
C LEU A 297 -20.37 -18.67 -1.08
N THR A 298 -20.84 -18.17 -2.22
CA THR A 298 -22.28 -17.95 -2.45
C THR A 298 -23.04 -19.28 -2.48
N GLU A 299 -22.51 -20.30 -3.15
CA GLU A 299 -23.10 -21.64 -3.16
C GLU A 299 -23.15 -22.25 -1.76
N GLU A 300 -22.08 -22.11 -0.98
CA GLU A 300 -22.01 -22.66 0.37
C GLU A 300 -22.97 -21.95 1.34
N VAL A 301 -23.11 -20.63 1.20
CA VAL A 301 -24.13 -19.85 1.91
C VAL A 301 -25.54 -20.36 1.58
N LEU A 302 -25.86 -20.55 0.29
CA LEU A 302 -27.18 -21.04 -0.14
C LEU A 302 -27.48 -22.46 0.34
N LYS A 303 -26.47 -23.33 0.47
CA LYS A 303 -26.61 -24.68 1.01
C LYS A 303 -26.91 -24.68 2.51
N GLN A 304 -26.31 -23.76 3.26
CA GLN A 304 -26.45 -23.71 4.72
C GLN A 304 -27.74 -22.99 5.15
N ASP A 305 -28.05 -21.85 4.52
CA ASP A 305 -29.24 -21.06 4.84
C ASP A 305 -29.59 -20.10 3.67
N PRO A 306 -30.63 -20.41 2.87
CA PRO A 306 -31.08 -19.58 1.75
C PRO A 306 -31.52 -18.17 2.17
N ASP A 307 -31.98 -18.00 3.40
CA ASP A 307 -32.44 -16.72 3.98
C ASP A 307 -31.35 -16.09 4.88
N SER A 308 -30.10 -16.53 4.73
CA SER A 308 -29.00 -16.14 5.62
C SER A 308 -28.82 -14.63 5.75
N LYS A 309 -28.62 -14.21 6.99
CA LYS A 309 -28.29 -12.81 7.29
C LYS A 309 -26.91 -12.47 6.69
N PRO A 310 -26.65 -11.20 6.32
CA PRO A 310 -25.35 -10.75 5.83
C PRO A 310 -24.15 -11.17 6.71
N GLN A 311 -24.36 -11.26 8.03
CA GLN A 311 -23.33 -11.70 8.98
C GLN A 311 -22.91 -13.17 8.77
N THR A 312 -23.85 -14.06 8.46
CA THR A 312 -23.54 -15.48 8.19
C THR A 312 -22.60 -15.64 7.01
N ARG A 313 -22.82 -14.86 5.94
CA ARG A 313 -21.92 -14.83 4.76
C ARG A 313 -20.51 -14.37 5.13
N VAL A 314 -20.41 -13.38 6.02
CA VAL A 314 -19.13 -12.87 6.50
C VAL A 314 -18.38 -13.92 7.32
N ASP A 315 -19.05 -14.53 8.30
CA ASP A 315 -18.45 -15.53 9.19
C ASP A 315 -17.99 -16.77 8.39
N LEU A 316 -18.81 -17.22 7.44
CA LEU A 316 -18.47 -18.32 6.55
C LEU A 316 -17.29 -17.96 5.62
N GLY A 317 -17.28 -16.73 5.09
CA GLY A 317 -16.16 -16.23 4.30
C GLY A 317 -14.84 -16.26 5.07
N ILE A 318 -14.83 -15.75 6.30
CA ILE A 318 -13.67 -15.80 7.20
C ILE A 318 -13.21 -17.25 7.42
N LYS A 319 -14.15 -18.18 7.61
CA LYS A 319 -13.85 -19.60 7.82
C LYS A 319 -13.27 -20.29 6.57
N MET A 320 -13.77 -19.98 5.37
CA MET A 320 -13.33 -20.59 4.11
C MET A 320 -12.03 -19.99 3.57
N ALA A 321 -11.70 -18.75 3.95
CA ALA A 321 -10.54 -18.03 3.42
C ALA A 321 -9.20 -18.77 3.58
N PRO A 322 -8.85 -19.38 4.74
CA PRO A 322 -7.56 -20.07 4.90
C PRO A 322 -7.35 -21.21 3.90
N ASP A 323 -8.37 -22.05 3.68
CA ASP A 323 -8.27 -23.20 2.78
C ASP A 323 -8.13 -22.74 1.32
N PHE A 324 -8.90 -21.73 0.92
CA PHE A 324 -8.76 -21.09 -0.39
C PHE A 324 -7.34 -20.55 -0.61
N LEU A 325 -6.80 -19.82 0.36
CA LEU A 325 -5.46 -19.22 0.25
C LEU A 325 -4.37 -20.29 0.16
N ALA A 326 -4.47 -21.37 0.93
CA ALA A 326 -3.54 -22.49 0.86
C ALA A 326 -3.60 -23.17 -0.51
N PHE A 327 -4.80 -23.37 -1.06
CA PHE A 327 -4.97 -23.91 -2.40
C PHE A 327 -4.41 -22.99 -3.49
N PHE A 328 -4.67 -21.68 -3.41
CA PHE A 328 -4.12 -20.68 -4.33
C PHE A 328 -2.58 -20.68 -4.33
N GLU A 329 -1.94 -20.72 -3.15
CA GLU A 329 -0.48 -20.81 -3.06
C GLU A 329 0.07 -22.14 -3.60
N SER A 330 -0.69 -23.24 -3.45
CA SER A 330 -0.37 -24.51 -4.10
C SER A 330 -0.43 -24.40 -5.64
N LYS A 331 -1.48 -23.77 -6.21
CA LYS A 331 -1.58 -23.51 -7.66
C LYS A 331 -0.33 -22.77 -8.16
N ARG A 332 0.12 -21.72 -7.47
CA ARG A 332 1.34 -20.96 -7.81
C ARG A 332 2.59 -21.83 -7.81
N THR A 333 2.77 -22.64 -6.77
CA THR A 333 3.93 -23.53 -6.64
C THR A 333 3.95 -24.57 -7.76
N MET A 334 2.82 -25.22 -8.03
CA MET A 334 2.69 -26.23 -9.06
C MET A 334 2.88 -25.66 -10.47
N ALA A 335 2.32 -24.48 -10.76
CA ALA A 335 2.53 -23.78 -12.03
C ALA A 335 4.02 -23.51 -12.27
N LYS A 336 4.73 -23.01 -11.25
CA LYS A 336 6.16 -22.74 -11.34
C LYS A 336 6.98 -24.01 -11.56
N GLU A 337 6.69 -25.08 -10.82
CA GLU A 337 7.40 -26.36 -10.98
C GLU A 337 7.17 -26.98 -12.34
N LEU A 338 5.96 -26.85 -12.90
CA LEU A 338 5.61 -27.37 -14.21
C LEU A 338 6.27 -26.58 -15.34
N GLN A 339 6.37 -25.26 -15.21
CA GLN A 339 7.01 -24.42 -16.23
C GLN A 339 8.54 -24.54 -16.21
N ARG A 340 9.14 -24.83 -15.06
CA ARG A 340 10.60 -24.80 -14.86
C ARG A 340 11.40 -25.63 -15.89
N PRO A 341 11.04 -26.88 -16.24
CA PRO A 341 11.80 -27.67 -17.23
C PRO A 341 11.72 -27.12 -18.66
N HIS A 342 10.77 -26.22 -18.93
CA HIS A 342 10.53 -25.62 -20.24
C HIS A 342 11.05 -24.19 -20.36
N MET A 343 11.68 -23.65 -19.31
CA MET A 343 12.27 -22.32 -19.34
C MET A 343 13.57 -22.32 -20.15
N ASP A 344 13.72 -21.37 -21.07
CA ASP A 344 14.98 -21.11 -21.75
C ASP A 344 15.97 -20.34 -20.84
N GLU A 345 17.17 -20.07 -21.34
CA GLU A 345 18.22 -19.33 -20.61
C GLU A 345 17.81 -17.89 -20.23
N LYS A 346 16.83 -17.33 -20.93
CA LYS A 346 16.22 -16.02 -20.65
C LYS A 346 14.94 -16.17 -19.82
N GLY A 347 14.64 -17.34 -19.27
CA GLY A 347 13.42 -17.59 -18.50
C GLY A 347 12.13 -17.49 -19.31
N GLY A 348 12.22 -17.47 -20.65
CA GLY A 348 11.07 -17.57 -21.54
C GLY A 348 10.48 -18.98 -21.49
N VAL A 349 9.15 -19.09 -21.51
CA VAL A 349 8.44 -20.36 -21.56
C VAL A 349 7.64 -20.45 -22.85
N PRO A 350 7.64 -21.60 -23.56
CA PRO A 350 6.86 -21.77 -24.79
C PRO A 350 5.37 -21.48 -24.57
N ALA A 351 4.76 -20.73 -25.49
CA ALA A 351 3.35 -20.34 -25.41
C ALA A 351 2.37 -21.52 -25.14
N PRO A 352 2.53 -22.72 -25.74
CA PRO A 352 1.66 -23.86 -25.42
C PRO A 352 1.71 -24.28 -23.95
N VAL A 353 2.89 -24.20 -23.32
CA VAL A 353 3.06 -24.52 -21.90
C VAL A 353 2.37 -23.47 -21.02
N ILE A 354 2.48 -22.19 -21.38
CA ILE A 354 1.79 -21.09 -20.68
C ILE A 354 0.27 -21.29 -20.74
N VAL A 355 -0.27 -21.48 -21.94
CA VAL A 355 -1.72 -21.69 -22.17
C VAL A 355 -2.23 -22.89 -21.37
N TRP A 356 -1.49 -24.01 -21.39
CA TRP A 356 -1.86 -25.18 -20.62
C TRP A 356 -1.81 -24.92 -19.09
N THR A 357 -0.77 -24.23 -18.62
CA THR A 357 -0.61 -23.92 -17.19
C THR A 357 -1.73 -22.99 -16.70
N GLU A 358 -2.09 -22.00 -17.51
CA GLU A 358 -3.17 -21.05 -17.22
C GLU A 358 -4.54 -21.75 -17.17
N ALA A 359 -4.81 -22.65 -18.12
CA ALA A 359 -6.05 -23.43 -18.10
C ALA A 359 -6.18 -24.31 -16.84
N LYS A 360 -5.05 -24.72 -16.24
CA LYS A 360 -5.04 -25.61 -15.08
C LYS A 360 -4.96 -24.89 -13.73
N TYR A 361 -4.20 -23.80 -13.66
CA TYR A 361 -3.84 -23.14 -12.40
C TYR A 361 -4.21 -21.65 -12.36
N GLY A 362 -4.84 -21.12 -13.41
CA GLY A 362 -5.23 -19.72 -13.51
C GLY A 362 -4.13 -18.81 -14.03
N ALA A 363 -4.53 -17.63 -14.53
CA ALA A 363 -3.64 -16.66 -15.15
C ALA A 363 -2.57 -16.15 -14.18
N TYR A 364 -2.94 -15.91 -12.92
CA TYR A 364 -2.01 -15.41 -11.91
C TYR A 364 -0.84 -16.37 -11.69
N ALA A 365 -1.15 -17.64 -11.40
CA ALA A 365 -0.13 -18.66 -11.17
C ALA A 365 0.74 -18.91 -12.41
N ALA A 366 0.14 -18.89 -13.60
CA ALA A 366 0.84 -19.21 -14.84
C ALA A 366 1.71 -18.06 -15.38
N ARG A 367 1.33 -16.80 -15.18
CA ARG A 367 1.96 -15.66 -15.87
C ARG A 367 2.83 -14.77 -14.98
N LEU A 368 2.62 -14.79 -13.66
CA LEU A 368 3.32 -13.91 -12.71
C LEU A 368 4.85 -13.98 -12.87
N HIS A 369 5.42 -15.18 -12.83
CA HIS A 369 6.88 -15.33 -12.87
C HIS A 369 7.47 -14.88 -14.21
N LEU A 370 6.75 -15.11 -15.30
CA LEU A 370 7.16 -14.74 -16.66
C LEU A 370 7.17 -13.23 -16.86
N ASP A 371 6.14 -12.54 -16.35
CA ASP A 371 6.07 -11.09 -16.38
C ASP A 371 7.16 -10.46 -15.50
N ILE A 372 7.42 -11.01 -14.30
CA ILE A 372 8.55 -10.58 -13.45
C ILE A 372 9.89 -10.71 -14.21
N ILE A 373 10.15 -11.86 -14.84
CA ILE A 373 11.38 -12.09 -15.61
C ILE A 373 11.48 -11.09 -16.76
N SER A 374 10.40 -10.92 -17.54
CA SER A 374 10.37 -10.00 -18.68
C SER A 374 10.67 -8.55 -18.26
N ARG A 375 10.01 -8.07 -17.20
CA ARG A 375 10.24 -6.71 -16.68
C ARG A 375 11.64 -6.52 -16.14
N TRP A 376 12.19 -7.53 -15.46
CA TRP A 376 13.55 -7.42 -14.93
C TRP A 376 14.61 -7.49 -16.02
N GLN A 377 14.41 -8.28 -17.06
CA GLN A 377 15.33 -8.32 -18.20
C GLN A 377 15.37 -7.00 -18.97
N LEU A 378 14.23 -6.31 -19.09
CA LEU A 378 14.14 -4.99 -19.71
C LEU A 378 14.72 -3.87 -18.84
N GLY A 379 14.88 -4.10 -17.52
CA GLY A 379 15.33 -3.11 -16.54
C GLY A 379 16.64 -3.43 -15.81
N LYS A 380 17.36 -4.47 -16.22
CA LYS A 380 18.57 -4.96 -15.55
C LYS A 380 19.65 -3.86 -15.52
N PRO A 381 20.14 -3.45 -14.33
CA PRO A 381 21.26 -2.52 -14.25
C PRO A 381 22.47 -3.02 -15.03
N ALA A 382 23.16 -2.12 -15.72
CA ALA A 382 24.44 -2.45 -16.37
C ALA A 382 25.41 -3.08 -15.35
N ASN A 383 26.09 -4.15 -15.75
CA ASN A 383 27.06 -4.92 -14.95
C ASN A 383 26.47 -5.73 -13.77
N LEU A 384 25.15 -5.95 -13.69
CA LEU A 384 24.55 -6.77 -12.61
C LEU A 384 25.12 -8.19 -12.56
N ASP A 385 25.31 -8.83 -13.71
CA ASP A 385 25.92 -10.18 -13.74
C ASP A 385 27.30 -10.17 -13.11
N THR A 386 28.12 -9.18 -13.46
CA THR A 386 29.44 -8.95 -12.87
C THR A 386 29.36 -8.68 -11.37
N TYR A 387 28.36 -7.93 -10.89
CA TYR A 387 28.17 -7.71 -9.45
C TYR A 387 27.76 -8.99 -8.72
N ILE A 388 26.91 -9.83 -9.31
CA ILE A 388 26.48 -11.12 -8.75
C ILE A 388 27.62 -12.15 -8.78
N GLU A 389 28.44 -12.18 -9.84
CA GLU A 389 29.61 -13.06 -9.91
C GLU A 389 30.66 -12.68 -8.85
N ASN A 390 31.00 -11.40 -8.73
CA ASN A 390 31.92 -10.92 -7.69
C ASN A 390 31.42 -11.20 -6.28
N ALA A 391 30.11 -11.10 -6.09
CA ALA A 391 29.44 -11.41 -4.83
C ALA A 391 29.51 -12.87 -4.42
N LEU A 392 29.20 -13.76 -5.35
CA LEU A 392 29.27 -15.20 -5.12
C LEU A 392 30.72 -15.61 -4.82
N ALA A 393 31.69 -15.02 -5.53
CA ALA A 393 33.11 -15.22 -5.25
C ALA A 393 33.50 -14.78 -3.82
N ILE A 394 33.03 -13.63 -3.33
CA ILE A 394 33.27 -13.17 -1.95
C ILE A 394 32.61 -14.12 -0.92
N LYS A 395 31.39 -14.61 -1.20
CA LYS A 395 30.68 -15.55 -0.33
C LYS A 395 31.39 -16.91 -0.25
N GLU A 396 32.03 -17.36 -1.31
CA GLU A 396 32.84 -18.58 -1.31
C GLU A 396 34.17 -18.40 -0.56
N ILE A 397 34.82 -17.24 -0.69
CA ILE A 397 36.05 -16.92 0.05
C ILE A 397 35.80 -16.91 1.57
N HIS A 398 34.64 -16.45 2.03
CA HIS A 398 34.25 -16.47 3.45
C HIS A 398 33.64 -17.80 3.93
N ARG A 399 33.56 -18.82 3.07
CA ARG A 399 33.17 -20.20 3.41
C ARG A 399 34.36 -21.17 3.50
N LEU A 400 35.57 -20.71 3.19
CA LEU A 400 36.79 -21.49 3.45
C LEU A 400 37.24 -21.27 4.91
N PRO A 401 37.59 -22.35 5.64
CA PRO A 401 37.83 -22.34 7.08
C PRO A 401 39.03 -21.49 7.51
#